data_AF-A0A1I2MN65-F1
#
_entry.id   AF-A0A1I2MN65-F1
#
_cell.length_a   1.000
_cell.length_b   1.000
_cell.length_c   1.000
_cell.angle_alpha   90.00
_cell.angle_beta   90.00
_cell.angle_gamma   90.00
#
_symmetry.space_group_name_H-M   'P 1'
#
loop_
_entity.id
_entity.type
_entity.pdbx_description
1 polymer ?
#
loop_
_entity_poly.entity_id
_entity_poly.type
_entity_poly.pdbx_seq_one_letter_code
_entity_poly.pdbx_strand_id
1 'polypeptide(L)' 'MSLPQQHLPKDRDATREEEWGFTIWEFIADNWLYLLGILIILAIFFYARYNWRRRQEKNQMN' A
#
# COMPACT_ATOMS: atom_id res chain seq x y z
N MET A 1 -39.59 27.51 -16.34
CA MET A 1 -39.00 26.58 -17.31
C MET A 1 -37.74 26.00 -16.69
N SER A 2 -37.78 24.73 -16.26
CA SER A 2 -36.60 23.99 -15.78
C SER A 2 -35.94 23.28 -16.97
N LEU A 3 -34.67 23.60 -17.22
CA LEU A 3 -33.86 22.90 -18.22
C LEU A 3 -33.73 21.41 -17.82
N PRO A 4 -33.98 20.45 -18.72
CA PRO A 4 -33.79 19.04 -18.40
C PRO A 4 -32.28 18.79 -18.22
N GLN A 5 -31.88 18.37 -17.01
CA GLN A 5 -30.54 17.83 -16.79
C GLN A 5 -30.42 16.52 -17.57
N GLN A 6 -29.94 16.67 -18.79
CA GLN A 6 -29.46 15.60 -19.63
C GLN A 6 -28.32 14.92 -18.84
N HIS A 7 -28.48 13.63 -18.53
CA HIS A 7 -27.47 12.71 -17.97
C HIS A 7 -26.79 13.14 -16.66
N LEU A 8 -27.53 13.09 -15.54
CA LEU A 8 -26.87 12.74 -14.28
C LEU A 8 -26.32 11.32 -14.45
N PRO A 9 -25.01 11.07 -14.23
CA PRO A 9 -24.50 9.71 -14.23
C PRO A 9 -25.32 8.92 -13.22
N LYS A 10 -25.95 7.84 -13.69
CA LYS A 10 -26.67 6.92 -12.82
C LYS A 10 -25.70 6.51 -11.73
N ASP A 11 -26.09 6.67 -10.47
CA ASP A 11 -25.30 6.17 -9.35
C ASP A 11 -24.94 4.72 -9.68
N ARG A 12 -23.63 4.45 -9.73
CA ARG A 12 -23.16 3.08 -9.88
C ARG A 12 -23.63 2.36 -8.64
N ASP A 13 -24.20 1.17 -8.82
CA ASP A 13 -24.49 0.32 -7.68
C ASP A 13 -23.20 0.17 -6.89
N ALA A 14 -23.26 0.52 -5.60
CA ALA A 14 -22.11 0.45 -4.73
C ALA A 14 -21.64 -1.00 -4.70
N THR A 15 -20.34 -1.20 -4.92
CA THR A 15 -19.75 -2.51 -4.68
C THR A 15 -19.92 -2.86 -3.20
N ARG A 16 -19.95 -4.15 -2.88
CA ARG A 16 -20.15 -4.62 -1.49
C ARG A 16 -19.16 -3.97 -0.51
N GLU A 17 -17.95 -3.66 -0.97
CA GLU A 17 -16.90 -2.97 -0.22
C GLU A 17 -17.19 -1.48 -0.01
N GLU A 18 -17.85 -0.81 -0.96
CA GLU A 18 -18.28 0.59 -0.84
C GLU A 18 -19.45 0.74 0.13
N GLU A 19 -20.27 -0.29 0.29
CA GLU A 19 -21.40 -0.30 1.23
C GLU A 19 -21.00 -0.63 2.67
N TRP A 20 -20.06 -1.56 2.86
CA TRP A 20 -19.76 -2.15 4.18
C TRP A 20 -18.29 -2.04 4.62
N GLY A 21 -17.42 -1.47 3.79
CA GLY A 21 -15.97 -1.43 3.99
C GLY A 21 -15.29 -2.76 3.64
N PHE A 22 -13.97 -2.80 3.82
CA PHE A 22 -13.16 -4.00 3.59
C PHE A 22 -12.82 -4.69 4.91
N THR A 23 -12.73 -6.01 4.87
CA THR A 23 -12.08 -6.81 5.92
C THR A 23 -10.56 -6.78 5.74
N ILE A 24 -9.82 -7.07 6.83
CA ILE A 24 -8.35 -7.14 6.78
C ILE A 24 -7.87 -8.14 5.72
N TRP A 25 -8.61 -9.24 5.51
CA TRP A 25 -8.26 -10.25 4.51
C TRP A 25 -8.44 -9.76 3.08
N GLU A 26 -9.54 -9.08 2.78
CA GLU A 26 -9.80 -8.48 1.46
C GLU A 26 -8.72 -7.44 1.15
N PHE A 27 -8.40 -6.56 2.11
CA PHE A 27 -7.33 -5.58 1.94
C PHE A 27 -5.98 -6.23 1.58
N ILE A 28 -5.61 -7.31 2.29
CA ILE A 28 -4.35 -8.01 2.03
C ILE A 28 -4.37 -8.69 0.65
N ALA A 29 -5.49 -9.30 0.28
CA ALA A 29 -5.63 -9.99 -1.01
C ALA A 29 -5.52 -9.01 -2.18
N ASP A 30 -6.24 -7.90 -2.13
CA ASP A 30 -6.27 -6.91 -3.20
C ASP A 30 -4.96 -6.11 -3.32
N ASN A 31 -4.26 -5.92 -2.20
CA ASN A 31 -3.04 -5.12 -2.16
C ASN A 31 -1.76 -5.96 -2.05
N TRP A 32 -1.81 -7.27 -2.30
CA TRP A 32 -0.68 -8.18 -2.11
C TRP A 32 0.62 -7.71 -2.79
N LEU A 33 0.52 -7.18 -4.02
CA LEU A 33 1.69 -6.66 -4.74
C LEU A 33 2.31 -5.42 -4.09
N TYR A 34 1.48 -4.51 -3.57
CA TYR A 34 1.96 -3.32 -2.86
C TYR A 34 2.61 -3.71 -1.53
N LEU A 35 2.02 -4.65 -0.80
CA LEU A 35 2.58 -5.22 0.42
C LEU A 35 3.94 -5.86 0.16
N LEU A 36 4.06 -6.63 -0.93
CA LEU A 36 5.33 -7.20 -1.37
C LEU A 36 6.38 -6.12 -1.68
N GLY A 37 5.99 -5.05 -2.37
CA GLY A 37 6.87 -3.91 -2.64
C GLY A 37 7.41 -3.26 -1.36
N ILE A 38 6.54 -3.04 -0.38
CA ILE A 38 6.94 -2.51 0.95
C ILE A 38 7.93 -3.46 1.62
N LEU A 39 7.68 -4.77 1.60
CA LEU A 39 8.60 -5.75 2.18
C LEU A 39 9.97 -5.74 1.50
N ILE A 40 10.03 -5.58 0.18
CA ILE A 40 11.30 -5.47 -0.57
C ILE A 40 12.07 -4.22 -0.14
N ILE A 41 11.40 -3.06 -0.05
CA ILE A 41 12.03 -1.81 0.38
C ILE A 41 12.59 -1.95 1.80
N LEU A 42 11.80 -2.53 2.71
CA LEU A 42 12.24 -2.79 4.08
C LEU A 42 13.44 -3.74 4.11
N ALA A 43 13.43 -4.82 3.33
CA ALA A 43 14.53 -5.77 3.25
C ALA A 43 15.83 -5.09 2.78
N ILE A 44 15.75 -4.26 1.74
CA ILE A 44 16.89 -3.48 1.24
C ILE A 44 17.40 -2.52 2.32
N PHE A 45 16.48 -1.78 2.96
CA PHE A 45 16.83 -0.83 4.01
C PHE A 45 17.55 -1.52 5.19
N PHE A 46 16.98 -2.62 5.70
CA PHE A 46 17.58 -3.36 6.80
C PHE A 46 18.92 -3.99 6.41
N TYR A 47 19.03 -4.52 5.19
CA TYR A 47 20.30 -5.06 4.68
C TYR A 47 21.38 -3.97 4.61
N ALA A 48 21.07 -2.81 4.03
CA ALA A 48 21.99 -1.69 3.95
C ALA A 48 22.40 -1.19 5.34
N ARG A 49 21.42 -1.06 6.25
CA ARG A 49 21.63 -0.63 7.64
C ARG A 49 22.51 -1.60 8.43
N TYR A 50 22.31 -2.89 8.22
CA TYR A 50 23.11 -3.95 8.83
C TYR A 50 24.56 -3.92 8.33
N ASN A 51 24.75 -3.81 7.02
CA ASN A 51 26.08 -3.75 6.42
C ASN A 51 26.85 -2.49 6.86
N TRP A 52 26.17 -1.34 6.93
CA TRP A 52 26.76 -0.11 7.46
C TRP A 52 27.21 -0.27 8.92
N ARG A 53 26.38 -0.88 9.78
CA ARG A 53 26.74 -1.12 11.19
C ARG A 53 28.02 -1.95 11.31
N ARG A 54 28.12 -3.04 10.55
CA ARG A 54 29.31 -3.91 10.55
C ARG A 54 30.59 -3.20 10.14
N ARG A 55 30.51 -2.25 9.20
CA ARG A 55 31.66 -1.45 8.78
C ARG A 55 32.10 -0.47 9.86
N GLN A 56 31.16 0.14 10.56
CA GLN A 56 31.47 1.04 11.69
C GLN A 56 32.11 0.27 12.86
N GLU A 57 31.57 -0.90 13.20
CA GLU A 57 32.14 -1.78 14.24
C GLU A 57 33.59 -2.18 13.90
N LYS A 58 33.89 -2.52 12.63
CA LYS A 58 35.26 -2.83 12.19
C LYS A 58 36.23 -1.64 12.28
N ASN A 59 35.78 -0.44 11.92
CA ASN A 59 36.63 0.75 11.94
C ASN A 59 36.94 1.25 13.36
N GLN A 60 36.17 0.84 14.37
CA GLN A 60 36.43 1.20 15.77
C GLN A 60 37.39 0.22 16.48
N MET A 61 37.64 -0.96 15.89
CA MET A 61 38.54 -1.98 16.44
C MET A 61 39.97 -1.91 15.88
N ASN A 62 40.23 -1.01 14.93
CA ASN A 62 41.51 -0.82 14.25
C ASN A 62 42.07 0.56 14.59
#